data_AF-A0A935HUQ4-F1
#
_entry.id   AF-A0A935HUQ4-F1
#
_cell.length_a   1.000
_cell.length_b   1.000
_cell.length_c   1.000
_cell.angle_alpha   90.00
_cell.angle_beta   90.00
_cell.angle_gamma   90.00
#
_symmetry.space_group_name_H-M   'P 1'
#
loop_
_entity.id
_entity.type
_entity.pdbx_description
1 polymer ?
#
loop_
_entity_poly.entity_id
_entity_poly.type
_entity_poly.pdbx_seq_one_letter_code
_entity_poly.pdbx_strand_id
1 'polypeptide(L)'
;MDPLHSHLDPIEMTTHHLSFVLALFAVPCGSQAHCASHLPGTLLAETPEGSAPLEALFNTSVIQDILKDSKCTGIRFYTVDRTSNPNSGSLAAIGIDKDGKEINGWLGAKAYHQYSGLYGNEIGVEDLSGSRVSDGCIRYNAHDSSFAAGFSRTDVEDLLRSGCGALWLTLSETKFLMQAAIVENGKIRSMGSGSDYERMSGEPCPITCGEKPGYYLKMK
;
A
#
# COMPACT_ATOMS: atom_id res chain seq x y z
N MET A 1 14.93 -63.05 -24.29
CA MET A 1 16.24 -62.40 -24.14
C MET A 1 16.38 -61.48 -25.32
N ASP A 2 16.15 -60.18 -25.09
CA ASP A 2 16.57 -59.05 -25.92
C ASP A 2 16.46 -57.80 -25.03
N PRO A 3 17.45 -56.89 -25.00
CA PRO A 3 17.49 -55.78 -24.07
C PRO A 3 16.81 -54.52 -24.64
N LEU A 4 15.96 -53.89 -23.84
CA LEU A 4 15.44 -52.55 -24.09
C LEU A 4 16.56 -51.52 -23.85
N HIS A 5 17.12 -50.98 -24.93
CA HIS A 5 18.01 -49.83 -24.90
C HIS A 5 17.20 -48.54 -24.76
N SER A 6 17.50 -47.79 -23.70
CA SER A 6 17.09 -46.42 -23.43
C SER A 6 17.85 -45.44 -24.33
N HIS A 7 17.14 -44.69 -25.17
CA HIS A 7 17.67 -43.51 -25.86
C HIS A 7 17.03 -42.27 -25.23
N LEU A 8 17.85 -41.44 -24.59
CA LEU A 8 17.50 -40.08 -24.15
C LEU A 8 18.23 -39.12 -25.10
N ASP A 9 17.47 -38.29 -25.79
CA ASP A 9 18.02 -37.21 -26.63
C ASP A 9 18.33 -35.97 -25.76
N PRO A 10 19.45 -35.26 -26.02
CA PRO A 10 19.76 -34.01 -25.33
C PRO A 10 18.97 -32.83 -25.93
N ILE A 11 18.36 -32.03 -25.05
CA ILE A 11 17.70 -30.76 -25.41
C ILE A 11 18.78 -29.69 -25.57
N GLU A 12 18.90 -29.14 -26.79
CA GLU A 12 19.70 -27.96 -27.09
C GLU A 12 19.11 -26.71 -26.40
N MET A 13 19.94 -26.02 -25.61
CA MET A 13 19.68 -24.67 -25.12
C MET A 13 20.18 -23.64 -26.12
N THR A 14 19.26 -22.97 -26.83
CA THR A 14 19.58 -21.80 -27.67
C THR A 14 19.60 -20.52 -26.83
N THR A 15 20.77 -19.90 -26.76
CA THR A 15 21.04 -18.58 -26.20
C THR A 15 20.53 -17.49 -27.14
N HIS A 16 19.54 -16.70 -26.72
CA HIS A 16 19.14 -15.48 -27.43
C HIS A 16 19.95 -14.28 -26.92
N HIS A 17 20.86 -13.78 -27.77
CA HIS A 17 21.44 -12.44 -27.69
C HIS A 17 20.38 -11.42 -28.13
N LEU A 18 19.98 -10.51 -27.24
CA LEU A 18 19.22 -9.31 -27.58
C LEU A 18 20.16 -8.09 -27.51
N SER A 19 20.48 -7.57 -28.69
CA SER A 19 21.25 -6.34 -28.87
C SER A 19 20.37 -5.12 -28.59
N PHE A 20 20.83 -4.26 -27.68
CA PHE A 20 20.31 -2.91 -27.47
C PHE A 20 20.68 -2.02 -28.66
N VAL A 21 19.70 -1.37 -29.28
CA VAL A 21 19.92 -0.26 -30.22
C VAL A 21 19.44 1.02 -29.54
N LEU A 22 20.40 1.86 -29.13
CA LEU A 22 20.15 3.25 -28.74
C LEU A 22 19.93 4.08 -30.01
N ALA A 23 18.74 4.65 -30.18
CA ALA A 23 18.48 5.70 -31.17
C ALA A 23 18.42 7.06 -30.46
N LEU A 24 19.50 7.84 -30.60
CA LEU A 24 19.56 9.26 -30.25
C LEU A 24 18.82 10.05 -31.34
N PHE A 25 17.69 10.66 -30.99
CA PHE A 25 17.09 11.72 -31.80
C PHE A 25 17.45 13.08 -31.21
N ALA A 26 18.24 13.84 -31.95
CA ALA A 26 18.45 15.26 -31.72
C ALA A 26 17.24 16.03 -32.25
N VAL A 27 16.66 16.89 -31.40
CA VAL A 27 15.61 17.85 -31.79
C VAL A 27 16.27 19.22 -31.99
N PRO A 28 16.07 19.89 -33.15
CA PRO A 28 16.63 21.21 -33.40
C PRO A 28 15.87 22.31 -32.65
N CYS A 29 16.63 23.26 -32.13
CA CYS A 29 16.19 24.50 -31.51
C CYS A 29 15.59 25.44 -32.57
N GLY A 30 14.37 25.94 -32.33
CA GLY A 30 13.65 26.86 -33.20
C GLY A 30 12.89 27.92 -32.39
N SER A 31 13.15 29.17 -32.72
CA SER A 31 12.75 30.42 -32.04
C SER A 31 11.27 30.80 -32.20
N GLN A 32 10.77 31.56 -31.19
CA GLN A 32 9.70 32.59 -31.20
C GLN A 32 8.22 32.23 -30.89
N ALA A 33 7.83 32.68 -29.68
CA ALA A 33 6.74 33.62 -29.36
C ALA A 33 5.24 33.21 -29.38
N HIS A 34 4.62 33.53 -28.24
CA HIS A 34 3.21 33.86 -27.96
C HIS A 34 2.17 32.76 -27.59
N CYS A 35 1.61 33.01 -26.40
CA CYS A 35 0.23 32.77 -25.94
C CYS A 35 -0.16 31.43 -25.30
N ALA A 36 -0.31 31.52 -23.96
CA ALA A 36 -1.48 31.12 -23.18
C ALA A 36 -2.03 29.68 -23.30
N SER A 37 -1.76 28.89 -22.26
CA SER A 37 -2.80 28.35 -21.37
C SER A 37 -2.13 27.60 -20.22
N HIS A 38 -2.45 28.01 -18.99
CA HIS A 38 -2.06 27.31 -17.79
C HIS A 38 -2.80 25.97 -17.71
N LEU A 39 -2.07 24.88 -17.91
CA LEU A 39 -2.38 23.58 -17.34
C LEU A 39 -1.37 23.34 -16.20
N PRO A 40 -1.77 23.11 -14.95
CA PRO A 40 -0.89 22.45 -14.01
C PRO A 40 -0.85 20.97 -14.40
N GLY A 41 0.08 20.63 -15.31
CA GLY A 41 0.57 19.27 -15.42
C GLY A 41 1.33 18.97 -14.13
N THR A 42 0.70 18.22 -13.23
CA THR A 42 1.31 17.72 -12.02
C THR A 42 2.53 16.89 -12.43
N LEU A 43 3.72 17.44 -12.22
CA LEU A 43 4.97 16.69 -12.21
C LEU A 43 4.78 15.55 -11.20
N LEU A 44 4.71 14.31 -11.68
CA LEU A 44 5.08 13.17 -10.85
C LEU A 44 6.59 13.31 -10.65
N ALA A 45 6.99 13.69 -9.44
CA ALA A 45 8.38 13.65 -9.04
C ALA A 45 8.88 12.22 -9.20
N GLU A 46 10.03 12.08 -9.88
CA GLU A 46 10.73 10.82 -10.01
C GLU A 46 11.18 10.39 -8.62
N THR A 47 10.50 9.41 -8.04
CA THR A 47 10.98 8.71 -6.83
C THR A 47 12.35 8.11 -7.11
N PRO A 48 13.35 8.26 -6.21
CA PRO A 48 14.68 7.69 -6.39
C PRO A 48 14.58 6.20 -6.73
N GLU A 49 15.30 5.77 -7.77
CA GLU A 49 15.40 4.36 -8.17
C GLU A 49 15.83 3.50 -6.98
N GLY A 50 14.96 2.62 -6.49
CA GLY A 50 15.37 1.54 -5.59
C GLY A 50 14.34 0.92 -4.66
N SER A 51 13.22 1.59 -4.36
CA SER A 51 12.15 1.02 -3.53
C SER A 51 10.81 1.06 -4.27
N ALA A 52 10.17 -0.09 -4.41
CA ALA A 52 8.80 -0.13 -4.91
C ALA A 52 7.91 0.69 -3.95
N PRO A 53 6.97 1.50 -4.47
CA PRO A 53 6.08 2.27 -3.62
C PRO A 53 5.36 1.34 -2.64
N LEU A 54 5.26 1.75 -1.38
CA LEU A 54 4.60 0.95 -0.36
C LEU A 54 3.12 0.81 -0.70
N GLU A 55 2.70 -0.43 -0.93
CA GLU A 55 1.32 -0.78 -1.25
C GLU A 55 0.74 -1.82 -0.28
N ALA A 56 -0.56 -1.71 -0.03
CA ALA A 56 -1.31 -2.69 0.75
C ALA A 56 -2.73 -2.86 0.22
N LEU A 57 -3.26 -4.07 0.36
CA LEU A 57 -4.63 -4.39 0.01
C LEU A 57 -5.38 -4.84 1.26
N PHE A 58 -6.64 -4.41 1.36
CA PHE A 58 -7.57 -4.90 2.37
C PHE A 58 -8.86 -5.30 1.68
N ASN A 59 -9.27 -6.55 1.87
CA ASN A 59 -10.56 -6.99 1.35
C ASN A 59 -11.71 -6.26 2.07
N THR A 60 -12.86 -6.17 1.40
CA THR A 60 -14.04 -5.46 1.92
C THR A 60 -14.49 -6.00 3.28
N SER A 61 -14.41 -7.32 3.51
CA SER A 61 -14.79 -7.93 4.80
C SER A 61 -13.94 -7.46 5.98
N VAL A 62 -12.62 -7.34 5.81
CA VAL A 62 -11.71 -6.87 6.86
C VAL A 62 -12.01 -5.41 7.20
N ILE A 63 -12.22 -4.57 6.19
CA ILE A 63 -12.58 -3.17 6.41
C ILE A 63 -13.93 -3.05 7.11
N GLN A 64 -14.93 -3.81 6.69
CA GLN A 64 -16.23 -3.86 7.35
C GLN A 64 -16.12 -4.35 8.79
N ASP A 65 -15.25 -5.32 9.06
CA ASP A 65 -14.96 -5.80 10.40
C ASP A 65 -14.34 -4.74 11.30
N ILE A 66 -13.48 -3.87 10.77
CA ILE A 66 -12.96 -2.71 11.50
C ILE A 66 -14.10 -1.71 11.80
N LEU A 67 -14.93 -1.42 10.80
CA LEU A 67 -16.00 -0.42 10.89
C LEU A 67 -17.24 -0.89 11.69
N LYS A 68 -17.32 -2.18 12.05
CA LYS A 68 -18.49 -2.74 12.76
C LYS A 68 -18.65 -2.19 14.17
N ASP A 69 -17.57 -1.73 14.79
CA ASP A 69 -17.65 -1.10 16.11
C ASP A 69 -18.42 0.23 15.99
N SER A 70 -19.45 0.42 16.81
CA SER A 70 -20.30 1.60 16.78
C SER A 70 -19.57 2.89 17.19
N LYS A 71 -18.42 2.77 17.84
CA LYS A 71 -17.55 3.91 18.18
C LYS A 71 -16.58 4.27 17.05
N CYS A 72 -16.43 3.41 16.04
CA CYS A 72 -15.51 3.64 14.93
C CYS A 72 -16.01 4.78 14.05
N THR A 73 -15.23 5.85 13.98
CA THR A 73 -15.46 7.02 13.13
C THR A 73 -14.46 7.13 11.98
N GLY A 74 -13.47 6.24 11.93
CA GLY A 74 -12.49 6.17 10.85
C GLY A 74 -11.53 5.01 11.01
N ILE A 75 -10.62 4.86 10.05
CA ILE A 75 -9.56 3.86 10.06
C ILE A 75 -8.23 4.59 10.01
N ARG A 76 -7.29 4.17 10.88
CA ARG A 76 -5.89 4.60 10.82
C ARG A 76 -5.03 3.49 10.27
N PHE A 77 -4.10 3.86 9.39
CA PHE A 77 -3.11 2.99 8.78
C PHE A 77 -1.73 3.40 9.25
N TYR A 78 -0.87 2.43 9.52
CA TYR A 78 0.52 2.63 9.92
C TYR A 78 1.46 1.89 8.99
N THR A 79 2.55 2.54 8.56
CA THR A 79 3.66 1.82 7.94
C THR A 79 4.38 0.95 8.99
N VAL A 80 4.50 -0.33 8.67
CA VAL A 80 5.10 -1.35 9.53
C VAL A 80 5.96 -2.28 8.68
N ASP A 81 7.03 -2.82 9.26
CA ASP A 81 7.72 -3.95 8.63
C ASP A 81 6.81 -5.18 8.55
N ARG A 82 6.90 -5.92 7.44
CA ARG A 82 6.30 -7.25 7.37
C ARG A 82 6.96 -8.17 8.37
N THR A 83 6.13 -8.84 9.16
CA THR A 83 6.52 -9.93 10.06
C THR A 83 7.20 -11.07 9.32
N SER A 84 6.72 -11.39 8.11
CA SER A 84 7.19 -12.48 7.26
C SER A 84 8.41 -12.15 6.40
N ASN A 85 8.68 -10.87 6.15
CA ASN A 85 9.82 -10.41 5.38
C ASN A 85 10.28 -9.02 5.88
N PRO A 86 11.22 -8.98 6.84
CA PRO A 86 11.59 -7.76 7.57
C PRO A 86 12.31 -6.68 6.74
N ASN A 87 12.42 -6.84 5.41
CA ASN A 87 12.95 -5.81 4.49
C ASN A 87 11.88 -5.30 3.51
N SER A 88 10.62 -5.65 3.74
CA SER A 88 9.49 -5.17 2.94
C SER A 88 8.48 -4.48 3.84
N GLY A 89 8.14 -3.25 3.48
CA GLY A 89 7.08 -2.51 4.15
C GLY A 89 5.71 -3.16 3.96
N SER A 90 4.82 -2.87 4.90
CA SER A 90 3.38 -3.12 4.79
C SER A 90 2.61 -2.05 5.56
N LEU A 91 1.28 -2.11 5.49
CA LEU A 91 0.38 -1.30 6.29
C LEU A 91 -0.37 -2.17 7.30
N ALA A 92 -0.51 -1.64 8.51
CA ALA A 92 -1.41 -2.13 9.53
C ALA A 92 -2.59 -1.17 9.70
N ALA A 93 -3.82 -1.68 9.65
CA ALA A 93 -5.06 -0.92 9.77
C ALA A 93 -5.72 -1.15 11.15
N ILE A 94 -6.28 -0.09 11.75
CA ILE A 94 -7.06 -0.15 13.00
C ILE A 94 -8.19 0.88 12.99
N GLY A 95 -9.31 0.56 13.64
CA GLY A 95 -10.41 1.51 13.85
C GLY A 95 -10.05 2.59 14.86
N ILE A 96 -10.49 3.82 14.61
CA ILE A 96 -10.33 4.96 15.52
C ILE A 96 -11.69 5.56 15.88
N ASP A 97 -11.80 6.09 17.10
CA ASP A 97 -12.98 6.80 17.57
C ASP A 97 -12.96 8.29 17.19
N LYS A 98 -14.03 9.01 17.57
CA LYS A 98 -14.22 10.44 17.27
C LYS A 98 -13.10 11.33 17.80
N ASP A 99 -12.39 10.88 18.82
CA ASP A 99 -11.27 11.61 19.45
C ASP A 99 -9.94 11.18 18.82
N GLY A 100 -9.97 10.36 17.77
CA GLY A 100 -8.81 9.83 17.07
C GLY A 100 -8.10 8.71 17.83
N LYS A 101 -8.71 8.16 18.88
CA LYS A 101 -8.12 7.09 19.69
C LYS A 101 -8.39 5.73 19.07
N GLU A 102 -7.38 4.87 19.09
CA GLU A 102 -7.49 3.50 18.60
C GLU A 102 -8.47 2.66 19.42
N ILE A 103 -9.33 1.93 18.71
CA ILE A 103 -10.32 1.05 19.30
C ILE A 103 -9.66 -0.33 19.52
N ASN A 104 -9.69 -0.82 20.77
CA ASN A 104 -9.16 -2.12 21.17
C ASN A 104 -7.64 -2.35 20.98
N GLY A 105 -6.84 -1.32 20.67
CA GLY A 105 -5.39 -1.46 20.43
C GLY A 105 -4.52 -1.87 21.64
N TRP A 106 -5.02 -1.76 22.87
CA TRP A 106 -4.18 -1.73 24.08
C TRP A 106 -4.18 -3.01 24.95
N LEU A 107 -5.15 -3.92 24.83
CA LEU A 107 -5.31 -5.05 25.78
C LEU A 107 -4.81 -6.41 25.27
N GLY A 108 -3.71 -6.44 24.52
CA GLY A 108 -3.20 -7.68 23.90
C GLY A 108 -4.14 -8.28 22.85
N ALA A 109 -5.27 -7.62 22.57
CA ALA A 109 -6.17 -7.95 21.49
C ALA A 109 -5.45 -7.76 20.16
N LYS A 110 -5.65 -8.71 19.24
CA LYS A 110 -5.17 -8.61 17.87
C LYS A 110 -6.13 -7.72 17.08
N ALA A 111 -6.09 -6.42 17.34
CA ALA A 111 -7.02 -5.42 16.80
C ALA A 111 -6.50 -4.74 15.52
N TYR A 112 -5.24 -4.98 15.15
CA TYR A 112 -4.64 -4.41 13.95
C TYR A 112 -4.62 -5.46 12.86
N HIS A 113 -4.95 -5.06 11.65
CA HIS A 113 -4.96 -5.91 10.48
C HIS A 113 -3.80 -5.51 9.56
N GLN A 114 -2.76 -6.33 9.44
CA GLN A 114 -1.61 -6.07 8.58
C GLN A 114 -1.76 -6.78 7.24
N TYR A 115 -1.52 -6.08 6.13
CA TYR A 115 -1.43 -6.73 4.82
C TYR A 115 -0.20 -7.65 4.74
N SER A 116 -0.39 -8.94 4.43
CA SER A 116 0.71 -9.91 4.35
C SER A 116 1.12 -10.26 2.91
N GLY A 117 0.24 -10.03 1.93
CA GLY A 117 0.50 -10.26 0.51
C GLY A 117 -0.74 -10.63 -0.28
N LEU A 118 -0.56 -10.79 -1.60
CA LEU A 118 -1.57 -11.29 -2.52
C LEU A 118 -1.20 -12.71 -2.97
N TYR A 119 -2.08 -13.68 -2.73
CA TYR A 119 -1.87 -15.09 -3.03
C TYR A 119 -2.96 -15.58 -4.01
N GLY A 120 -2.67 -15.51 -5.31
CA GLY A 120 -3.73 -15.65 -6.31
C GLY A 120 -4.77 -14.56 -6.10
N ASN A 121 -6.05 -14.91 -5.96
CA ASN A 121 -7.11 -13.92 -5.71
C ASN A 121 -7.31 -13.57 -4.24
N GLU A 122 -6.54 -14.18 -3.33
CA GLU A 122 -6.72 -14.00 -1.89
C GLU A 122 -5.80 -12.90 -1.36
N ILE A 123 -6.41 -11.91 -0.68
CA ILE A 123 -5.68 -10.88 0.05
C ILE A 123 -5.37 -11.43 1.45
N GLY A 124 -4.09 -11.68 1.71
CA GLY A 124 -3.59 -12.10 3.01
C GLY A 124 -3.55 -10.95 4.00
N VAL A 125 -4.12 -11.18 5.17
CA VAL A 125 -4.12 -10.24 6.30
C VAL A 125 -3.71 -11.00 7.56
N GLU A 126 -2.79 -10.44 8.35
CA GLU A 126 -2.37 -10.95 9.65
C GLU A 126 -2.87 -10.03 10.77
N ASP A 127 -3.50 -10.61 11.79
CA ASP A 127 -3.94 -9.83 12.95
C ASP A 127 -2.81 -9.66 13.98
N LEU A 128 -2.50 -8.41 14.32
CA LEU A 128 -1.42 -8.03 15.21
C LEU A 128 -1.94 -7.37 16.49
N SER A 129 -1.18 -7.55 17.58
CA SER A 129 -1.32 -6.76 18.79
C SER A 129 -0.68 -5.38 18.62
N GLY A 130 -1.09 -4.41 19.46
CA GLY A 130 -0.46 -3.08 19.48
C GLY A 130 1.05 -3.09 19.72
N SER A 131 1.54 -4.02 20.55
CA SER A 131 2.99 -4.20 20.74
C SER A 131 3.72 -4.61 19.45
N ARG A 132 3.14 -5.54 18.67
CA ARG A 132 3.73 -6.02 17.41
C ARG A 132 3.72 -4.93 16.34
N VAL A 133 2.66 -4.13 16.28
CA VAL A 133 2.59 -2.96 15.40
C VAL A 133 3.62 -1.92 15.81
N SER A 134 3.72 -1.58 17.10
CA SER A 134 4.73 -0.64 17.59
C SER A 134 6.16 -1.09 17.26
N ASP A 135 6.47 -2.37 17.45
CA ASP A 135 7.79 -2.91 17.10
C ASP A 135 8.02 -2.89 15.58
N GLY A 136 7.01 -3.22 14.79
CA GLY A 136 7.08 -3.16 13.32
C GLY A 136 7.27 -1.76 12.77
N CYS A 137 6.61 -0.78 13.39
CA CYS A 137 6.78 0.65 13.15
C CYS A 137 8.21 1.11 13.45
N ILE A 138 8.75 0.76 14.62
CA ILE A 138 10.13 1.14 15.02
C ILE A 138 11.16 0.58 14.03
N ARG A 139 11.00 -0.68 13.61
CA ARG A 139 11.93 -1.30 12.65
C ARG A 139 11.80 -0.67 11.25
N TYR A 140 10.59 -0.43 10.76
CA TYR A 140 10.38 0.27 9.48
C TYR A 140 11.07 1.64 9.50
N ASN A 141 10.91 2.38 10.59
CA ASN A 141 11.50 3.70 10.77
C ASN A 141 13.05 3.71 10.83
N ALA A 142 13.69 2.57 11.04
CA ALA A 142 15.14 2.45 10.99
C ALA A 142 15.69 2.45 9.56
N HIS A 143 14.84 2.21 8.56
CA HIS A 143 15.22 2.07 7.15
C HIS A 143 14.56 3.11 6.25
N ASP A 144 13.34 3.54 6.57
CA ASP A 144 12.57 4.52 5.79
C ASP A 144 11.70 5.38 6.72
N SER A 145 11.22 6.54 6.26
CA SER A 145 10.32 7.38 7.05
C SER A 145 8.97 6.69 7.26
N SER A 146 8.55 6.56 8.51
CA SER A 146 7.26 5.99 8.83
C SER A 146 6.14 7.02 8.86
N PHE A 147 4.97 6.64 8.32
CA PHE A 147 3.79 7.49 8.20
C PHE A 147 2.54 6.80 8.76
N ALA A 148 1.62 7.61 9.27
CA ALA A 148 0.31 7.15 9.74
C ALA A 148 -0.83 8.02 9.20
N ALA A 149 -1.72 7.46 8.37
CA ALA A 149 -2.87 8.18 7.82
C ALA A 149 -4.19 7.74 8.43
N GLY A 150 -5.10 8.69 8.61
CA GLY A 150 -6.50 8.43 8.93
C GLY A 150 -7.40 8.67 7.73
N PHE A 151 -8.40 7.81 7.55
CA PHE A 151 -9.54 8.00 6.66
C PHE A 151 -10.83 8.00 7.47
N SER A 152 -11.75 8.91 7.17
CA SER A 152 -13.03 8.95 7.87
C SER A 152 -13.86 7.72 7.51
N ARG A 153 -14.75 7.31 8.41
CA ARG A 153 -15.69 6.21 8.15
C ARG A 153 -16.51 6.46 6.89
N THR A 154 -16.98 7.70 6.72
CA THR A 154 -17.75 8.10 5.53
C THR A 154 -16.95 7.91 4.25
N ASP A 155 -15.70 8.36 4.22
CA ASP A 155 -14.82 8.19 3.05
C ASP A 155 -14.62 6.72 2.68
N VAL A 156 -14.38 5.88 3.68
CA VAL A 156 -14.19 4.44 3.49
C VAL A 156 -15.50 3.79 3.03
N GLU A 157 -16.62 4.07 3.69
CA GLU A 157 -17.92 3.51 3.33
C GLU A 157 -18.38 3.92 1.93
N ASP A 158 -18.13 5.16 1.52
CA ASP A 158 -18.44 5.64 0.17
C ASP A 158 -17.65 4.86 -0.90
N LEU A 159 -16.37 4.59 -0.65
CA LEU A 159 -15.57 3.74 -1.54
C LEU A 159 -16.10 2.29 -1.57
N LEU A 160 -16.55 1.74 -0.45
CA LEU A 160 -17.11 0.39 -0.40
C LEU A 160 -18.44 0.27 -1.16
N ARG A 161 -19.25 1.33 -1.20
CA ARG A 161 -20.53 1.36 -1.96
C ARG A 161 -20.36 1.20 -3.47
N SER A 162 -19.14 1.45 -4.00
CA SER A 162 -18.84 1.21 -5.41
C SER A 162 -18.90 -0.28 -5.81
N GLY A 163 -19.05 -1.20 -4.85
CA GLY A 163 -19.05 -2.64 -5.09
C GLY A 163 -17.64 -3.20 -5.25
N CYS A 164 -16.63 -2.52 -4.71
CA CYS A 164 -15.25 -2.98 -4.77
C CYS A 164 -15.04 -4.28 -3.96
N GLY A 165 -14.11 -5.11 -4.44
CA GLY A 165 -13.68 -6.31 -3.74
C GLY A 165 -12.61 -6.02 -2.68
N ALA A 166 -11.91 -4.89 -2.83
CA ALA A 166 -10.84 -4.47 -1.94
C ALA A 166 -10.64 -2.96 -1.96
N LEU A 167 -9.98 -2.47 -0.92
CA LEU A 167 -9.34 -1.16 -0.90
C LEU A 167 -7.84 -1.33 -1.13
N TRP A 168 -7.30 -0.60 -2.10
CA TRP A 168 -5.88 -0.55 -2.42
C TRP A 168 -5.31 0.74 -1.87
N LEU A 169 -4.35 0.63 -0.94
CA LEU A 169 -3.63 1.76 -0.40
C LEU A 169 -2.24 1.83 -1.02
N THR A 170 -1.88 3.01 -1.47
CA THR A 170 -0.53 3.35 -1.94
C THR A 170 -0.01 4.55 -1.17
N LEU A 171 1.24 4.47 -0.72
CA LEU A 171 1.95 5.59 -0.14
C LEU A 171 2.56 6.43 -1.28
N SER A 172 2.11 7.68 -1.40
CA SER A 172 2.84 8.75 -2.07
C SER A 172 3.79 9.42 -1.07
N GLU A 173 4.72 10.26 -1.54
CA GLU A 173 5.81 10.89 -0.77
C GLU A 173 5.46 11.31 0.66
N THR A 174 4.24 11.81 0.90
CA THR A 174 3.77 12.23 2.24
C THR A 174 2.31 11.88 2.54
N LYS A 175 1.63 11.15 1.64
CA LYS A 175 0.17 10.94 1.71
C LYS A 175 -0.19 9.54 1.29
N PHE A 176 -1.24 9.02 1.91
CA PHE A 176 -1.86 7.79 1.45
C PHE A 176 -2.97 8.10 0.45
N LEU A 177 -2.94 7.38 -0.67
CA LEU A 177 -4.04 7.26 -1.59
C LEU A 177 -4.75 5.93 -1.31
N MET A 178 -6.05 6.00 -1.02
CA MET A 178 -6.92 4.83 -0.88
C MET A 178 -7.83 4.76 -2.09
N GLN A 179 -7.84 3.64 -2.80
CA GLN A 179 -8.60 3.43 -4.02
C GLN A 179 -9.50 2.22 -3.91
N ALA A 180 -10.68 2.30 -4.52
CA ALA A 180 -11.54 1.15 -4.77
C ALA A 180 -10.90 0.23 -5.82
N ALA A 181 -10.74 -1.05 -5.49
CA ALA A 181 -10.04 -2.01 -6.33
C ALA A 181 -10.77 -3.35 -6.43
N ILE A 182 -10.41 -4.09 -7.48
CA ILE A 182 -10.82 -5.47 -7.72
C ILE A 182 -9.56 -6.32 -7.83
N VAL A 183 -9.62 -7.54 -7.29
CA VAL A 183 -8.58 -8.55 -7.43
C VAL A 183 -9.10 -9.68 -8.32
N GLU A 184 -8.48 -9.85 -9.48
CA GLU A 184 -8.85 -10.86 -10.46
C GLU A 184 -7.61 -11.49 -11.08
N ASN A 185 -7.58 -12.82 -11.14
CA ASN A 185 -6.48 -13.61 -11.69
C ASN A 185 -5.10 -13.25 -11.11
N GLY A 186 -5.03 -13.00 -9.80
CA GLY A 186 -3.80 -12.59 -9.12
C GLY A 186 -3.32 -11.19 -9.43
N LYS A 187 -4.18 -10.34 -10.01
CA LYS A 187 -3.85 -8.96 -10.35
C LYS A 187 -4.81 -7.99 -9.68
N ILE A 188 -4.25 -6.87 -9.23
CA ILE A 188 -4.99 -5.74 -8.70
C ILE A 188 -5.37 -4.84 -9.86
N ARG A 189 -6.62 -4.39 -9.89
CA ARG A 189 -7.09 -3.39 -10.84
C ARG A 189 -7.86 -2.31 -10.10
N SER A 190 -7.44 -1.04 -10.27
CA SER A 190 -8.25 0.09 -9.83
C SER A 190 -9.60 0.11 -10.56
N MET A 191 -10.66 0.47 -9.85
CA MET A 191 -12.00 0.59 -10.43
C MET A 191 -12.20 1.89 -11.22
N GLY A 192 -11.34 2.90 -11.02
CA GLY A 192 -11.44 4.18 -11.70
C GLY A 192 -10.57 5.24 -11.02
N SER A 193 -10.80 6.50 -11.38
CA SER A 193 -10.13 7.65 -10.77
C SER A 193 -11.15 8.70 -10.33
N GLY A 194 -10.73 9.59 -9.41
CA GLY A 194 -11.57 10.67 -8.91
C GLY A 194 -12.35 10.32 -7.63
N SER A 195 -13.16 11.26 -7.16
CA SER A 195 -13.83 11.20 -5.85
C SER A 195 -14.84 10.07 -5.67
N ASP A 196 -15.17 9.32 -6.70
CA ASP A 196 -16.02 8.14 -6.56
C ASP A 196 -15.22 6.86 -6.26
N TYR A 197 -13.92 6.87 -6.61
CA TYR A 197 -13.05 5.71 -6.54
C TYR A 197 -11.81 5.91 -5.68
N GLU A 198 -11.51 7.14 -5.28
CA GLU A 198 -10.26 7.47 -4.60
C GLU A 198 -10.47 8.46 -3.45
N ARG A 199 -9.66 8.30 -2.40
CA ARG A 199 -9.57 9.21 -1.26
C ARG A 199 -8.10 9.47 -0.96
N MET A 200 -7.76 10.73 -0.75
CA MET A 200 -6.46 11.13 -0.24
C MET A 200 -6.56 11.37 1.26
N SER A 201 -5.52 11.01 2.01
CA SER A 201 -5.43 11.39 3.42
C SER A 201 -5.44 12.93 3.56
N GLY A 202 -6.27 13.45 4.47
CA GLY A 202 -6.59 14.89 4.58
C GLY A 202 -5.43 15.80 5.01
N GLU A 203 -4.46 15.30 5.76
CA GLU A 203 -3.25 16.04 6.16
C GLU A 203 -2.00 15.18 5.90
N PRO A 204 -0.82 15.76 5.61
CA PRO A 204 0.42 15.01 5.67
C PRO A 204 0.53 14.41 7.07
N CYS A 205 0.70 13.10 7.11
CA CYS A 205 0.82 12.38 8.36
C CYS A 205 1.98 12.98 9.17
N PRO A 206 1.83 13.25 10.48
CA PRO A 206 3.01 13.51 11.29
C PRO A 206 3.96 12.31 11.15
N ILE A 207 5.28 12.57 11.00
CA ILE A 207 6.33 11.53 11.01
C ILE A 207 6.23 10.84 12.37
N THR A 208 5.49 9.75 12.45
CA THR A 208 5.10 9.12 13.72
C THR A 208 5.31 7.62 13.64
N CYS A 209 6.57 7.24 13.70
CA CYS A 209 6.95 6.27 14.72
C CYS A 209 7.54 7.10 15.85
N GLY A 210 6.70 7.53 16.80
CA GLY A 210 7.23 8.25 17.95
C GLY A 210 8.39 7.46 18.55
N GLU A 211 9.49 8.13 18.90
CA GLU A 211 10.30 7.65 20.01
C GLU A 211 9.31 7.39 21.15
N LYS A 212 9.32 6.18 21.73
CA LYS A 212 8.47 5.82 22.87
C LYS A 212 8.11 7.06 23.73
N PRO A 213 6.86 7.53 23.86
CA PRO A 213 5.63 7.33 23.10
C PRO A 213 4.86 8.66 22.87
N GLY A 214 4.81 9.19 21.64
CA GLY A 214 4.37 10.58 21.40
C GLY A 214 3.01 10.82 20.73
N TYR A 215 2.26 9.79 20.33
CA TYR A 215 0.90 9.95 19.80
C TYR A 215 -0.06 9.04 20.57
N TYR A 216 -0.90 9.66 21.41
CA TYR A 216 -1.96 9.10 22.28
C TYR A 216 -1.65 7.94 23.25
N LEU A 217 -0.38 7.72 23.59
CA LEU A 217 -0.04 7.27 24.95
C LEU A 217 -0.06 8.49 25.88
N LYS A 218 -1.23 9.03 26.18
CA LYS A 218 -1.41 9.74 27.46
C LYS A 218 -1.30 8.70 28.57
N MET A 219 -0.05 8.37 28.89
CA MET A 219 0.38 8.04 30.22
C MET A 219 -0.13 9.15 31.15
N LYS A 220 -0.57 8.76 32.35
CA LYS A 220 -0.89 9.70 33.42
C LYS A 220 0.25 10.70 33.66
#